data_AF-A0A534IKP1-F1
#
_entry.id   AF-A0A534IKP1-F1
#
_cell.length_a   1.000
_cell.length_b   1.000
_cell.length_c   1.000
_cell.angle_alpha   90.00
_cell.angle_beta   90.00
_cell.angle_gamma   90.00
#
_symmetry.space_group_name_H-M   'P 1'
#
loop_
_entity.id
_entity.type
_entity.pdbx_description
1 polymer ?
#
loop_
_entity_poly.entity_id
_entity_poly.type
_entity_poly.pdbx_seq_one_letter_code
_entity_poly.pdbx_strand_id
1 'polypeptide(L)'
;MEPVDRDRRERLILNALMERRVAVEEETKRLRAELTELVRREAELREEILSLDQILGALPQPVKENEAPSLFTPAPAPVPAPSAPPATKKRRRKGSRREQMLPKLRAKFGTGVFGVEAVTDLLLQEEPGERRKAYFAAWSLCRDLAEDAILVAVSEEGSGRRVKRTYKFADAAPA
;
A
#
# COMPACT_ATOMS: atom_id res chain seq x y z
N MET A 1 -30.15 54.03 -9.86
CA MET A 1 -30.47 53.11 -8.75
C MET A 1 -29.44 52.00 -8.55
N GLU A 2 -28.38 51.90 -9.38
CA GLU A 2 -27.43 50.77 -9.33
C GLU A 2 -26.36 50.72 -8.21
N PRO A 3 -25.91 51.82 -7.57
CA PRO A 3 -24.79 51.72 -6.62
C PRO A 3 -25.17 51.01 -5.31
N VAL A 4 -26.43 51.12 -4.89
CA VAL A 4 -26.92 50.54 -3.62
C VAL A 4 -26.97 49.00 -3.68
N ASP A 5 -27.27 48.43 -4.84
CA ASP A 5 -27.30 46.98 -5.04
C ASP A 5 -25.90 46.37 -5.09
N ARG A 6 -24.93 47.12 -5.62
CA ARG A 6 -23.52 46.74 -5.62
C ARG A 6 -22.96 46.68 -4.20
N ASP A 7 -23.16 47.73 -3.41
CA ASP A 7 -22.71 47.79 -2.01
C ASP A 7 -23.33 46.67 -1.17
N ARG A 8 -24.60 46.34 -1.41
CA ARG A 8 -25.29 45.25 -0.72
C ARG A 8 -24.70 43.88 -1.09
N ARG A 9 -24.40 43.64 -2.36
CA ARG A 9 -23.75 42.40 -2.83
C ARG A 9 -22.34 42.28 -2.28
N GLU A 10 -21.56 43.36 -2.28
CA GLU A 10 -20.20 43.37 -1.75
C GLU A 10 -20.18 43.05 -0.25
N ARG A 11 -21.12 43.60 0.53
CA ARG A 11 -21.27 43.26 1.96
C ARG A 11 -21.63 41.79 2.20
N LEU A 12 -22.51 41.21 1.37
CA LEU A 12 -22.88 39.79 1.48
C LEU A 12 -21.68 38.88 1.16
N ILE A 13 -20.91 39.21 0.12
CA ILE A 13 -19.70 38.48 -0.25
C ILE A 13 -18.68 38.57 0.88
N LEU A 14 -18.46 39.76 1.43
CA LEU A 14 -17.50 39.96 2.51
C LEU A 14 -17.89 39.18 3.77
N ASN A 15 -19.15 39.17 4.15
CA ASN A 15 -19.65 38.35 5.26
C ASN A 15 -19.44 36.85 5.00
N ALA A 16 -19.78 36.35 3.80
CA ALA A 16 -19.58 34.95 3.45
C ALA A 16 -18.10 34.55 3.47
N LEU A 17 -17.20 35.43 3.04
CA LEU A 17 -15.75 35.20 3.12
C LEU A 17 -15.25 35.20 4.56
N MET A 18 -15.79 36.08 5.42
CA MET A 18 -15.46 36.10 6.85
C MET A 18 -15.93 34.82 7.55
N GLU A 19 -17.16 34.38 7.31
CA GLU A 19 -17.70 33.12 7.84
C GLU A 19 -16.86 31.93 7.37
N ARG A 20 -16.50 31.88 6.08
CA ARG A 20 -15.65 30.82 5.54
C ARG A 20 -14.27 30.82 6.17
N ARG A 21 -13.68 32.00 6.40
CA ARG A 21 -12.38 32.14 7.06
C ARG A 21 -12.44 31.57 8.48
N VAL A 22 -13.47 31.92 9.26
CA VAL A 22 -13.65 31.40 10.62
C VAL A 22 -13.82 29.88 10.61
N ALA A 23 -14.63 29.33 9.71
CA ALA A 23 -14.82 27.88 9.60
C ALA A 23 -13.51 27.15 9.29
N VAL A 24 -12.67 27.68 8.40
CA VAL A 24 -11.35 27.11 8.10
C VAL A 24 -10.40 27.24 9.29
N GLU A 25 -10.43 28.35 10.03
CA GLU A 25 -9.63 28.52 11.26
C GLU A 25 -10.04 27.54 12.36
N GLU A 26 -11.32 27.20 12.48
CA GLU A 26 -11.81 26.18 13.41
C GLU A 26 -11.41 24.77 12.97
N GLU A 27 -11.55 24.45 11.68
CA GLU A 27 -11.15 23.16 11.12
C GLU A 27 -9.64 22.93 11.26
N THR A 28 -8.83 23.94 10.99
CA THR A 28 -7.37 23.85 11.18
C THR A 28 -6.98 23.68 12.65
N LYS A 29 -7.68 24.33 13.60
CA LYS A 29 -7.48 24.10 15.04
C LYS A 29 -7.84 22.66 15.43
N ARG A 30 -8.97 22.15 14.93
CA ARG A 30 -9.41 20.77 15.17
C ARG A 30 -8.39 19.76 14.63
N LEU A 31 -7.96 19.91 13.39
CA LEU A 31 -6.97 19.02 12.77
C LEU A 31 -5.63 19.06 13.51
N ARG A 32 -5.20 20.22 14.02
CA ARG A 32 -3.99 20.32 14.86
C ARG A 32 -4.14 19.59 16.20
N ALA A 33 -5.31 19.65 16.81
CA ALA A 33 -5.59 18.91 18.03
C ALA A 33 -5.56 17.39 17.78
N GLU A 34 -6.24 16.92 16.72
CA GLU A 34 -6.23 15.51 16.30
C GLU A 34 -4.82 15.02 15.98
N LEU A 35 -4.00 15.83 15.30
CA LEU A 35 -2.59 15.50 15.03
C LEU A 35 -1.79 15.35 16.33
N THR A 36 -2.02 16.23 17.31
CA THR A 36 -1.32 16.18 18.60
C THR A 36 -1.68 14.92 19.38
N GLU A 37 -2.95 14.51 19.36
CA GLU A 37 -3.40 13.25 19.98
C GLU A 37 -2.79 12.03 19.29
N LEU A 38 -2.74 12.00 17.96
CA LEU A 38 -2.13 10.91 17.22
C LEU A 38 -0.62 10.80 17.48
N VAL A 39 0.09 11.92 17.55
CA VAL A 39 1.53 11.95 17.90
C VAL A 39 1.75 11.41 19.31
N ARG A 40 0.90 11.79 20.28
CA ARG A 40 0.95 11.23 21.63
C ARG A 40 0.73 9.72 21.60
N ARG A 41 -0.28 9.25 20.87
CA ARG A 41 -0.57 7.81 20.79
C ARG A 41 0.55 7.03 20.10
N GLU A 42 1.20 7.62 19.11
CA GLU A 42 2.38 7.04 18.47
C GLU A 42 3.53 6.90 19.46
N ALA A 43 3.79 7.91 20.29
CA ALA A 43 4.81 7.84 21.33
C ALA A 43 4.53 6.72 22.34
N GLU A 44 3.29 6.61 22.83
CA GLU A 44 2.85 5.53 23.73
C GLU A 44 3.08 4.13 23.11
N LEU A 45 2.74 3.95 21.84
CA LEU A 45 2.95 2.67 21.13
C LEU A 45 4.43 2.36 20.92
N ARG A 46 5.27 3.38 20.68
CA ARG A 46 6.72 3.19 20.57
C ARG A 46 7.33 2.76 21.89
N GLU A 47 6.88 3.35 23.00
CA GLU A 47 7.28 2.91 24.35
C GLU A 47 6.85 1.48 24.64
N GLU A 48 5.62 1.11 24.25
CA GLU A 48 5.13 -0.27 24.38
C GLU A 48 6.00 -1.26 23.59
N ILE A 49 6.35 -0.94 22.34
CA ILE A 49 7.28 -1.76 21.53
C ILE A 49 8.63 -1.92 22.24
N LEU A 50 9.22 -0.82 22.74
CA LEU A 50 10.50 -0.89 23.45
C LEU A 50 10.41 -1.78 24.69
N SER A 51 9.31 -1.70 25.44
CA SER A 51 9.07 -2.58 26.59
C SER A 51 8.95 -4.05 26.19
N LEU A 52 8.25 -4.35 25.09
CA LEU A 52 8.10 -5.70 24.57
C LEU A 52 9.44 -6.26 24.08
N ASP A 53 10.26 -5.44 23.40
CA ASP A 53 11.59 -5.82 22.95
C ASP A 53 12.52 -6.11 24.14
N GLN A 54 12.42 -5.35 25.23
CA GLN A 54 13.15 -5.64 26.47
C GLN A 54 12.73 -6.96 27.09
N ILE A 55 11.42 -7.25 27.15
CA ILE A 55 10.90 -8.53 27.66
C ILE A 55 11.39 -9.68 26.78
N LEU A 56 11.33 -9.54 25.46
CA LEU A 56 11.80 -10.55 24.51
C LEU A 56 13.32 -10.76 24.61
N GLY A 57 14.10 -9.71 24.83
CA GLY A 57 15.54 -9.80 25.06
C GLY A 57 15.91 -10.41 26.41
N ALA A 58 15.06 -10.28 27.42
CA ALA A 58 15.24 -10.88 28.75
C ALA A 58 14.80 -12.35 28.82
N LEU A 59 13.98 -12.82 27.86
CA LEU A 59 13.65 -14.23 27.76
C LEU A 59 14.90 -15.02 27.36
N PRO A 60 15.22 -16.12 28.05
CA PRO A 60 16.34 -16.97 27.65
C PRO A 60 16.08 -17.46 26.23
N GLN A 61 16.98 -17.11 25.31
CA GLN A 61 16.92 -17.66 23.96
C GLN A 61 16.95 -19.19 24.10
N PRO A 62 16.10 -19.93 23.36
CA PRO A 62 16.22 -21.37 23.31
C PRO A 62 17.65 -21.67 22.88
N VAL A 63 18.41 -22.27 23.80
CA VAL A 63 19.76 -22.75 23.53
C VAL A 63 19.60 -23.64 22.31
N LYS A 64 20.30 -23.33 21.22
CA LYS A 64 20.38 -24.23 20.07
C LYS A 64 21.02 -25.52 20.59
N GLU A 65 20.19 -26.47 21.00
CA GLU A 65 20.63 -27.80 21.37
C GLU A 65 21.32 -28.40 20.14
N ASN A 66 22.64 -28.56 20.25
CA ASN A 66 23.49 -29.48 19.51
C ASN A 66 22.98 -29.88 18.12
N GLU A 67 23.33 -29.08 17.11
CA GLU A 67 23.47 -29.63 15.76
C GLU A 67 24.55 -30.72 15.82
N ALA A 68 24.12 -31.97 15.61
CA ALA A 68 25.00 -33.12 15.48
C ALA A 68 26.14 -32.82 14.46
N PRO A 69 27.36 -33.33 14.67
CA PRO A 69 28.47 -33.07 13.75
C PRO A 69 28.13 -33.62 12.36
N SER A 70 27.85 -32.71 11.44
CA SER A 70 27.61 -33.02 10.03
C SER A 70 28.88 -33.61 9.40
N LEU A 71 28.75 -34.80 8.80
CA LEU A 71 29.79 -35.47 8.00
C LEU A 71 29.99 -34.85 6.61
N PHE A 72 29.32 -33.73 6.31
CA PHE A 72 29.52 -33.00 5.05
C PHE A 72 30.41 -31.79 5.30
N THR A 73 31.63 -31.83 4.77
CA THR A 73 32.56 -30.69 4.71
C THR A 73 31.87 -29.44 4.18
N PRO A 74 31.95 -28.30 4.87
CA PRO A 74 31.42 -27.04 4.33
C PRO A 74 32.22 -26.66 3.08
N ALA A 75 31.51 -26.40 1.98
CA ALA A 75 32.09 -25.81 0.79
C ALA A 75 32.68 -24.42 1.13
N PRO A 76 33.80 -24.02 0.52
CA PRO A 76 34.46 -22.75 0.83
C PRO A 76 33.54 -21.55 0.53
N ALA A 77 33.72 -20.49 1.32
CA ALA A 77 32.88 -19.30 1.35
C ALA A 77 32.63 -18.69 -0.04
N PRO A 78 31.40 -18.20 -0.33
CA PRO A 78 31.09 -17.58 -1.60
C PRO A 78 31.80 -16.24 -1.75
N VAL A 79 32.56 -16.10 -2.84
CA VAL A 79 33.04 -14.85 -3.41
C VAL A 79 31.84 -13.91 -3.66
N PRO A 80 31.93 -12.57 -3.46
CA PRO A 80 30.81 -11.66 -3.70
C PRO A 80 30.25 -11.85 -5.11
N ALA A 81 28.98 -12.28 -5.17
CA ALA A 81 28.31 -12.57 -6.42
C ALA A 81 28.07 -11.27 -7.22
N PRO A 82 28.27 -11.29 -8.55
CA PRO A 82 27.82 -10.20 -9.41
C PRO A 82 26.29 -10.10 -9.36
N SER A 83 25.80 -8.88 -9.58
CA SER A 83 24.40 -8.45 -9.66
C SER A 83 23.40 -9.53 -10.07
N ALA A 84 22.33 -9.66 -9.28
CA ALA A 84 21.28 -10.67 -9.40
C ALA A 84 20.79 -10.86 -10.85
N PRO A 85 20.68 -12.11 -11.33
CA PRO A 85 20.09 -12.39 -12.64
C PRO A 85 18.57 -12.10 -12.62
N PRO A 86 17.96 -11.80 -13.77
CA PRO A 86 16.52 -11.56 -13.87
C PRO A 86 15.73 -12.77 -13.37
N ALA A 87 14.69 -12.49 -12.58
CA ALA A 87 13.82 -13.49 -11.99
C ALA A 87 13.38 -14.54 -13.02
N THR A 88 13.76 -15.80 -12.78
CA THR A 88 13.37 -16.93 -13.61
C THR A 88 11.85 -17.04 -13.62
N LYS A 89 11.23 -16.84 -14.80
CA LYS A 89 9.79 -16.97 -15.01
C LYS A 89 9.31 -18.32 -14.48
N LYS A 90 8.58 -18.31 -13.35
CA LYS A 90 7.94 -19.53 -12.82
C LYS A 90 7.03 -20.09 -13.92
N ARG A 91 7.27 -21.34 -14.35
CA ARG A 91 6.43 -22.05 -15.32
C ARG A 91 5.04 -22.29 -14.68
N ARG A 92 4.05 -21.48 -15.03
CA ARG A 92 2.70 -21.52 -14.44
C ARG A 92 1.77 -22.47 -15.21
N ARG A 93 0.80 -23.05 -14.49
CA ARG A 93 -0.18 -24.00 -15.04
C ARG A 93 -1.24 -23.26 -15.85
N LYS A 94 -1.53 -23.78 -17.05
CA LYS A 94 -2.61 -23.31 -17.93
C LYS A 94 -3.95 -23.32 -17.18
N GLY A 95 -4.72 -22.24 -17.27
CA GLY A 95 -6.01 -22.09 -16.59
C GLY A 95 -5.93 -21.51 -15.17
N SER A 96 -4.76 -20.98 -14.76
CA SER A 96 -4.65 -20.22 -13.52
C SER A 96 -5.56 -18.99 -13.55
N ARG A 97 -6.12 -18.62 -12.39
CA ARG A 97 -6.91 -17.38 -12.21
C ARG A 97 -6.22 -16.17 -12.80
N ARG A 98 -4.89 -16.12 -12.74
CA ARG A 98 -4.10 -15.05 -13.38
C ARG A 98 -4.30 -14.98 -14.90
N GLU A 99 -4.25 -16.10 -15.61
CA GLU A 99 -4.45 -16.13 -17.07
C GLU A 99 -5.89 -15.72 -17.44
N GLN A 100 -6.86 -16.05 -16.60
CA GLN A 100 -8.26 -15.67 -16.78
C GLN A 100 -8.51 -14.18 -16.52
N MET A 101 -7.86 -13.62 -15.49
CA MET A 101 -8.06 -12.23 -15.06
C MET A 101 -7.21 -11.22 -15.83
N LEU A 102 -6.05 -11.61 -16.34
CA LEU A 102 -5.12 -10.71 -17.03
C LEU A 102 -5.73 -9.96 -18.23
N PRO A 103 -6.43 -10.62 -19.17
CA PRO A 103 -7.08 -9.93 -20.29
C PRO A 103 -8.15 -8.93 -19.81
N LYS A 104 -8.86 -9.26 -18.74
CA LYS A 104 -9.94 -8.44 -18.20
C LYS A 104 -9.42 -7.20 -17.48
N LEU A 105 -8.32 -7.36 -16.73
CA LEU A 105 -7.61 -6.22 -16.13
C LEU A 105 -7.06 -5.29 -17.21
N ARG A 106 -6.51 -5.82 -18.31
CA ARG A 106 -6.08 -4.99 -19.46
C ARG A 106 -7.25 -4.27 -20.12
N ALA A 107 -8.40 -4.94 -20.28
CA ALA A 107 -9.57 -4.31 -20.88
C ALA A 107 -10.14 -3.17 -20.00
N LYS A 108 -10.16 -3.33 -18.67
CA LYS A 108 -10.72 -2.30 -17.76
C LYS A 108 -9.72 -1.22 -17.37
N PHE A 109 -8.45 -1.55 -17.22
CA PHE A 109 -7.42 -0.66 -16.67
C PHE A 109 -6.20 -0.45 -17.59
N GLY A 110 -6.28 -0.83 -18.87
CA GLY A 110 -5.13 -0.88 -19.78
C GLY A 110 -4.34 0.41 -19.93
N THR A 111 -4.97 1.57 -19.79
CA THR A 111 -4.33 2.90 -19.86
C THR A 111 -4.37 3.66 -18.53
N GLY A 112 -4.99 3.09 -17.49
CA GLY A 112 -5.25 3.75 -16.22
C GLY A 112 -4.40 3.22 -15.07
N VAL A 113 -4.33 4.01 -14.00
CA VAL A 113 -3.77 3.57 -12.72
C VAL A 113 -4.87 2.91 -11.90
N PHE A 114 -4.59 1.79 -11.26
CA PHE A 114 -5.56 1.04 -10.47
C PHE A 114 -4.97 0.50 -9.17
N GLY A 115 -5.81 0.41 -8.14
CA GLY A 115 -5.45 -0.17 -6.85
C GLY A 115 -5.98 -1.59 -6.66
N VAL A 116 -5.54 -2.24 -5.58
CA VAL A 116 -6.02 -3.59 -5.18
C VAL A 116 -7.53 -3.60 -4.92
N GLU A 117 -8.09 -2.50 -4.41
CA GLU A 117 -9.53 -2.34 -4.16
C GLU A 117 -10.35 -2.43 -5.46
N ALA A 118 -9.91 -1.76 -6.53
CA ALA A 118 -10.57 -1.81 -7.84
C ALA A 118 -10.54 -3.22 -8.46
N VAL A 119 -9.44 -3.96 -8.25
CA VAL A 119 -9.33 -5.37 -8.67
C VAL A 119 -10.23 -6.27 -7.83
N THR A 120 -10.41 -5.95 -6.54
CA THR A 120 -11.31 -6.68 -5.64
C THR A 120 -12.76 -6.55 -6.07
N ASP A 121 -13.20 -5.33 -6.39
CA ASP A 121 -14.56 -5.09 -6.86
C ASP A 121 -14.81 -5.78 -8.22
N LEU A 122 -13.79 -5.83 -9.09
CA LEU A 122 -13.85 -6.57 -10.35
C LEU A 122 -14.00 -8.08 -10.12
N LEU A 123 -13.29 -8.66 -9.15
CA LEU A 123 -13.43 -10.08 -8.79
C LEU A 123 -14.82 -10.39 -8.23
N LEU A 124 -15.38 -9.49 -7.40
CA LEU A 124 -16.71 -9.67 -6.82
C LEU A 124 -17.85 -9.57 -7.84
N GLN A 125 -17.65 -8.85 -8.95
CA GLN A 125 -18.60 -8.82 -10.07
C GLN A 125 -18.67 -10.16 -10.81
N GLU A 126 -17.58 -10.93 -10.84
CA GLU A 126 -17.51 -12.20 -11.57
C GLU A 126 -17.85 -13.40 -10.70
N GLU A 127 -17.35 -13.41 -9.47
CA GLU A 127 -17.61 -14.43 -8.47
C GLU A 127 -18.12 -13.76 -7.20
N PRO A 128 -19.44 -13.60 -7.05
CA PRO A 128 -19.99 -13.03 -5.84
C PRO A 128 -19.64 -13.94 -4.65
N GLY A 129 -18.94 -13.38 -3.68
CA GLY A 129 -18.42 -14.11 -2.53
C GLY A 129 -17.97 -13.18 -1.41
N GLU A 130 -17.26 -13.73 -0.42
CA GLU A 130 -16.77 -12.93 0.70
C GLU A 130 -15.73 -11.89 0.25
N ARG A 131 -15.99 -10.61 0.53
CA ARG A 131 -15.12 -9.48 0.19
C ARG A 131 -13.68 -9.66 0.70
N ARG A 132 -13.51 -10.26 1.89
CA ARG A 132 -12.18 -10.54 2.46
C ARG A 132 -11.38 -11.51 1.60
N LYS A 133 -12.01 -12.60 1.13
CA LYS A 133 -11.38 -13.60 0.25
C LYS A 133 -11.06 -13.00 -1.12
N ALA A 134 -11.97 -12.21 -1.69
CA ALA A 134 -11.74 -11.50 -2.94
C ALA A 134 -10.57 -10.50 -2.83
N TYR A 135 -10.45 -9.78 -1.71
CA TYR A 135 -9.36 -8.85 -1.47
C TYR A 135 -8.00 -9.57 -1.39
N PHE A 136 -7.91 -10.67 -0.64
CA PHE A 136 -6.68 -11.48 -0.59
C PHE A 136 -6.29 -12.01 -1.97
N ALA A 137 -7.27 -12.46 -2.77
CA ALA A 137 -7.03 -12.90 -4.14
C ALA A 137 -6.56 -11.76 -5.05
N ALA A 138 -7.17 -10.57 -4.96
CA ALA A 138 -6.76 -9.37 -5.70
C ALA A 138 -5.33 -8.95 -5.33
N TRP A 139 -5.01 -8.94 -4.04
CA TRP A 139 -3.69 -8.58 -3.54
C TRP A 139 -2.61 -9.55 -4.03
N SER A 140 -2.86 -10.86 -3.87
CA SER A 140 -1.95 -11.91 -4.35
C SER A 140 -1.74 -11.82 -5.86
N LEU A 141 -2.81 -11.56 -6.62
CA LEU A 141 -2.74 -11.37 -8.08
C LEU A 141 -1.92 -10.14 -8.47
N CYS A 142 -2.14 -8.98 -7.84
CA CYS A 142 -1.37 -7.77 -8.13
C CYS A 142 0.12 -7.96 -7.80
N ARG A 143 0.42 -8.65 -6.68
CA ARG A 143 1.79 -8.99 -6.30
C ARG A 143 2.45 -9.92 -7.32
N ASP A 144 1.78 -11.00 -7.71
CA ASP A 144 2.27 -11.95 -8.72
C ASP A 144 2.54 -11.27 -10.07
N LEU A 145 1.72 -10.29 -10.45
CA LEU A 145 1.88 -9.54 -11.69
C LEU A 145 2.98 -8.48 -11.63
N ALA A 146 3.21 -7.88 -10.46
CA ALA A 146 4.34 -7.00 -10.21
C ALA A 146 5.67 -7.77 -10.19
N GLU A 147 5.72 -8.96 -9.57
CA GLU A 147 6.91 -9.82 -9.56
C GLU A 147 7.33 -10.25 -10.98
N ASP A 148 6.38 -10.44 -11.89
CA ASP A 148 6.65 -10.79 -13.29
C ASP A 148 6.81 -9.57 -14.22
N ALA A 149 6.99 -8.37 -13.66
CA ALA A 149 7.18 -7.10 -14.37
C ALA A 149 6.06 -6.74 -15.37
N ILE A 150 4.84 -7.27 -15.17
CA ILE A 150 3.66 -6.92 -15.96
C ILE A 150 3.00 -5.64 -15.42
N LEU A 151 3.03 -5.47 -14.10
CA LEU A 151 2.55 -4.26 -13.42
C LEU A 151 3.71 -3.50 -12.81
N VAL A 152 3.64 -2.18 -12.89
CA VAL A 152 4.58 -1.24 -12.28
C VAL A 152 3.85 -0.45 -11.21
N ALA A 153 4.41 -0.37 -10.00
CA ALA A 153 3.86 0.47 -8.94
C ALA A 153 4.09 1.95 -9.28
N VAL A 154 3.02 2.76 -9.26
CA VAL A 154 3.05 4.19 -9.62
C VAL A 154 3.12 5.06 -8.38
N SER A 155 2.36 4.71 -7.34
CA SER A 155 2.45 5.32 -6.03
C SER A 155 2.40 4.25 -4.94
N GLU A 156 3.21 4.46 -3.91
CA GLU A 156 3.12 3.74 -2.65
C GLU A 156 2.76 4.76 -1.57
N GLU A 157 1.54 4.67 -1.05
CA GLU A 157 1.05 5.51 0.04
C GLU A 157 1.07 4.70 1.35
N GLY A 158 1.78 5.23 2.35
CA GLY A 158 1.94 4.60 3.67
C GLY A 158 3.27 3.87 3.86
N SER A 159 3.57 3.48 5.09
CA SER A 159 4.81 2.76 5.45
C SER A 159 4.51 1.43 6.14
N GLY A 160 5.42 0.47 5.99
CA GLY A 160 5.37 -0.83 6.68
C GLY A 160 4.24 -1.75 6.23
N ARG A 161 3.34 -2.13 7.16
CA ARG A 161 2.28 -3.14 6.89
C ARG A 161 1.02 -2.57 6.24
N ARG A 162 0.89 -1.24 6.10
CA ARG A 162 -0.30 -0.56 5.54
C ARG A 162 0.03 0.23 4.27
N VAL A 163 0.86 -0.35 3.40
CA VAL A 163 1.19 0.28 2.11
C VAL A 163 0.03 0.07 1.13
N LYS A 164 -0.61 1.16 0.72
CA LYS A 164 -1.51 1.18 -0.42
C LYS A 164 -0.68 1.39 -1.68
N ARG A 165 -0.68 0.40 -2.56
CA ARG A 165 0.02 0.45 -3.85
C ARG A 165 -0.98 0.68 -4.96
N THR A 166 -0.69 1.65 -5.80
CA THR A 166 -1.35 1.82 -7.10
C THR A 166 -0.44 1.27 -8.19
N TYR A 167 -1.04 0.60 -9.17
CA TYR A 167 -0.34 -0.08 -10.25
C TYR A 167 -0.78 0.47 -11.60
N LYS A 168 0.12 0.42 -12.57
CA LYS A 168 -0.17 0.55 -14.00
C LYS A 168 0.41 -0.65 -14.74
N PHE A 169 -0.10 -0.95 -15.93
CA PHE A 169 0.57 -1.91 -16.80
C PHE A 169 1.93 -1.37 -17.22
N ALA A 170 2.95 -2.23 -17.24
CA ALA A 170 4.23 -1.88 -17.84
C ALA A 170 3.99 -1.52 -19.31
N ASP A 171 4.43 -0.34 -19.72
CA ASP A 171 4.46 0.02 -21.13
C ASP A 171 5.27 -1.07 -21.83
N ALA A 172 4.68 -1.67 -22.87
CA ALA A 172 5.38 -2.69 -23.65
C ALA A 172 6.70 -2.08 -24.11
N ALA A 173 7.82 -2.55 -23.55
CA ALA A 173 9.13 -2.10 -23.98
C ALA A 173 9.19 -2.26 -25.51
N PRO A 174 9.61 -1.23 -26.26
CA PRO A 174 9.79 -1.37 -27.69
C PRO A 174 10.77 -2.52 -27.91
N ALA A 175 10.32 -3.53 -28.67
CA ALA A 175 11.18 -4.56 -29.22
C ALA A 175 12.03 -3.97 -30.36
#